data_AF-A0A2V8LFT2-F1
#
_entry.id   AF-A0A2V8LFT2-F1
#
_cell.length_a   1.000
_cell.length_b   1.000
_cell.length_c   1.000
_cell.angle_alpha   90.00
_cell.angle_beta   90.00
_cell.angle_gamma   90.00
#
_symmetry.space_group_name_H-M   'P 1'
#
loop_
_entity.id
_entity.type
_entity.pdbx_description
1 polymer ?
#
loop_
_entity_poly.entity_id
_entity_poly.type
_entity_poly.pdbx_seq_one_letter_code
_entity_poly.pdbx_strand_id
1 'polypeptide(L)'
;MSHNFGKLGPAMIVYGGSIEDSTEVIQFFRREAGKLRALRKLVVNREKTIVWDVNRDGIEFPGLSYGCSVLDELLRELGVVFNPQTLHNPNSTPSGTKEFDLTARWTWGHDRVM
;
A
#
# COMPACT_ATOMS: atom_id res chain seq x y z
N MET A 1 -27.38 -24.56 14.94
CA MET A 1 -27.27 -23.16 14.49
C MET A 1 -26.18 -22.50 15.31
N SER A 2 -24.95 -22.48 14.80
CA SER A 2 -23.83 -21.81 15.46
C SER A 2 -23.30 -20.76 14.48
N HIS A 3 -23.76 -19.52 14.65
CA HIS A 3 -23.21 -18.36 13.95
C HIS A 3 -21.82 -18.10 14.53
N ASN A 4 -20.80 -18.63 13.86
CA ASN A 4 -19.41 -18.37 14.16
C ASN A 4 -19.07 -16.98 13.61
N PHE A 5 -19.37 -15.92 14.37
CA PHE A 5 -18.79 -14.59 14.13
C PHE A 5 -17.34 -14.59 14.62
N GLY A 6 -16.51 -15.42 13.98
CA GLY A 6 -15.07 -15.21 14.02
C GLY A 6 -14.83 -13.88 13.31
N LYS A 7 -14.35 -12.87 14.04
CA LYS A 7 -13.66 -11.75 13.39
C LYS A 7 -12.52 -12.38 12.60
N LEU A 8 -12.71 -12.53 11.29
CA LEU A 8 -11.61 -12.71 10.36
C LEU A 8 -10.66 -11.55 10.69
N GLY A 9 -9.42 -11.87 11.07
CA GLY A 9 -8.39 -10.86 11.29
C GLY A 9 -8.21 -9.99 10.03
N PRO A 10 -7.41 -8.92 10.11
CA PRO A 10 -7.15 -8.08 8.96
C PRO A 10 -6.74 -8.93 7.75
N ALA A 11 -7.46 -8.78 6.64
CA ALA A 11 -7.20 -9.45 5.38
C ALA A 11 -5.98 -8.80 4.72
N MET A 12 -4.89 -9.56 4.67
CA MET A 12 -3.64 -9.15 4.03
C MET A 12 -3.54 -9.79 2.65
N ILE A 13 -3.47 -8.96 1.62
CA ILE A 13 -3.23 -9.37 0.23
C ILE A 13 -1.73 -9.23 -0.01
N VAL A 14 -1.04 -10.30 -0.39
CA VAL A 14 0.42 -10.26 -0.62
C VAL A 14 0.71 -10.27 -2.11
N TYR A 15 1.46 -9.29 -2.58
CA TYR A 15 1.98 -9.25 -3.94
C TYR A 15 3.08 -10.29 -4.12
N GLY A 16 2.96 -11.11 -5.17
CA GLY A 16 3.92 -12.18 -5.50
C GLY A 16 4.57 -12.04 -6.89
N GLY A 17 4.36 -10.91 -7.57
CA GLY A 17 4.93 -10.63 -8.89
C GLY A 17 6.32 -9.99 -8.83
N SER A 18 6.81 -9.48 -9.95
CA SER A 18 8.13 -8.85 -10.03
C SER A 18 8.09 -7.39 -9.58
N ILE A 19 8.84 -7.06 -8.53
CA ILE A 19 9.01 -5.68 -8.05
C ILE A 19 9.89 -4.81 -8.96
N GLU A 20 10.43 -5.37 -10.04
CA GLU A 20 11.22 -4.63 -11.04
C GLU A 20 10.31 -4.00 -12.11
N ASP A 21 9.09 -4.52 -12.29
CA ASP A 21 8.13 -4.01 -13.27
C ASP A 21 7.09 -3.11 -12.58
N SER A 22 7.25 -1.80 -12.74
CA SER A 22 6.31 -0.84 -12.15
C SER A 22 4.89 -1.01 -12.70
N THR A 23 4.74 -1.38 -13.96
CA THR A 23 3.41 -1.53 -14.58
C THR A 23 2.64 -2.66 -13.91
N GLU A 24 3.28 -3.81 -13.71
CA GLU A 24 2.70 -4.99 -13.07
C GLU A 24 2.28 -4.69 -11.64
N VAL A 25 3.16 -4.04 -10.85
CA VAL A 25 2.87 -3.61 -9.48
C VAL A 25 1.68 -2.65 -9.43
N ILE A 26 1.62 -1.66 -10.32
CA ILE A 26 0.53 -0.68 -10.35
C ILE A 26 -0.79 -1.33 -10.81
N GLN A 27 -0.75 -2.22 -11.79
CA GLN A 27 -1.95 -2.96 -12.24
C GLN A 27 -2.50 -3.87 -11.15
N PHE A 28 -1.60 -4.58 -10.45
CA PHE A 28 -1.97 -5.38 -9.28
C PHE A 28 -2.59 -4.50 -8.20
N PHE A 29 -1.92 -3.39 -7.84
CA PHE A 29 -2.40 -2.46 -6.84
C PHE A 29 -3.81 -1.95 -7.20
N ARG A 30 -4.04 -1.49 -8.43
CA ARG A 30 -5.36 -1.02 -8.88
C ARG A 30 -6.45 -2.09 -8.79
N ARG A 31 -6.12 -3.33 -9.13
CA ARG A 31 -7.05 -4.48 -9.08
C ARG A 31 -7.47 -4.80 -7.65
N GLU A 32 -6.52 -4.78 -6.72
CA GLU A 32 -6.73 -5.17 -5.33
C GLU A 32 -7.23 -3.99 -4.48
N ALA A 33 -6.83 -2.76 -4.78
CA ALA A 33 -7.29 -1.54 -4.10
C ALA A 33 -8.81 -1.38 -4.20
N GLY A 34 -9.42 -1.80 -5.31
CA GLY A 34 -10.89 -1.82 -5.46
C GLY A 34 -11.61 -2.80 -4.54
N LYS A 35 -10.90 -3.71 -3.87
CA LYS A 35 -11.45 -4.63 -2.86
C LYS A 35 -11.35 -4.06 -1.44
N LEU A 36 -10.57 -3.01 -1.23
CA LEU A 36 -10.37 -2.33 0.05
C LEU A 36 -11.36 -1.17 0.20
N ARG A 37 -11.75 -0.82 1.44
CA ARG A 37 -12.85 0.13 1.66
C ARG A 37 -12.42 1.57 1.47
N ALA A 38 -11.31 1.96 2.07
CA ALA A 38 -10.71 3.27 1.92
C ALA A 38 -9.26 3.22 2.37
N LEU A 39 -8.32 3.41 1.44
CA LEU A 39 -6.90 3.45 1.75
C LEU A 39 -6.61 4.63 2.67
N ARG A 40 -5.88 4.37 3.75
CA ARG A 40 -5.63 5.35 4.81
C ARG A 40 -4.15 5.60 5.05
N LYS A 41 -3.33 4.56 4.97
CA LYS A 41 -1.93 4.65 5.39
C LYS A 41 -1.05 3.79 4.52
N LEU A 42 0.06 4.33 4.07
CA LEU A 42 1.15 3.56 3.45
C LEU A 42 2.33 3.51 4.41
N VAL A 43 2.91 2.33 4.58
CA VAL A 43 4.03 2.07 5.49
C VAL A 43 5.16 1.45 4.67
N VAL A 44 6.31 2.11 4.58
CA VAL A 44 7.51 1.61 3.94
C VAL A 44 8.53 1.23 5.00
N ASN A 45 8.98 -0.01 4.96
CA ASN A 45 10.07 -0.52 5.78
C ASN A 45 11.22 -0.99 4.88
N ARG A 46 12.34 -1.38 5.50
CA ARG A 46 13.54 -1.86 4.77
C ARG A 46 13.30 -3.13 3.95
N GLU A 47 12.28 -3.90 4.29
CA GLU A 47 12.00 -5.20 3.66
C GLU A 47 10.78 -5.17 2.74
N LYS A 48 9.84 -4.24 2.96
CA LYS A 48 8.52 -4.26 2.32
C LYS A 48 7.78 -2.94 2.44
N THR A 49 6.79 -2.78 1.59
CA THR A 49 5.80 -1.70 1.66
C THR A 49 4.42 -2.28 1.92
N ILE A 50 3.63 -1.64 2.77
CA ILE A 50 2.26 -2.06 3.10
C ILE A 50 1.31 -0.89 2.90
N VAL A 51 0.21 -1.12 2.20
CA VAL A 51 -0.90 -0.17 2.07
C VAL A 51 -2.06 -0.65 2.91
N TRP A 52 -2.45 0.14 3.90
CA TRP A 52 -3.55 -0.13 4.82
C TRP A 52 -4.79 0.67 4.46
N ASP A 53 -5.93 0.05 4.65
CA ASP A 53 -7.24 0.66 4.61
C ASP A 53 -7.76 1.03 6.03
N VAL A 54 -8.93 1.67 6.09
CA VAL A 54 -9.59 2.07 7.34
C VAL A 54 -9.96 0.90 8.27
N ASN A 55 -10.17 -0.31 7.73
CA ASN A 55 -10.49 -1.51 8.50
C ASN A 55 -9.24 -2.25 8.99
N ARG A 56 -8.04 -1.78 8.61
CA ARG A 56 -6.75 -2.48 8.77
C ARG A 56 -6.60 -3.69 7.85
N ASP A 57 -7.39 -3.80 6.80
CA ASP A 57 -7.09 -4.67 5.67
C ASP A 57 -6.00 -4.00 4.83
N GLY A 58 -5.20 -4.77 4.07
CA GLY A 58 -4.10 -4.16 3.35
C GLY A 58 -3.46 -4.99 2.27
N ILE A 59 -2.61 -4.33 1.49
CA ILE A 59 -1.79 -4.95 0.44
C ILE A 59 -0.33 -4.85 0.87
N GLU A 60 0.35 -5.99 0.93
CA GLU A 60 1.79 -6.11 1.15
C GLU A 60 2.53 -6.22 -0.18
N PHE A 61 3.61 -5.47 -0.32
CA PHE A 61 4.57 -5.55 -1.41
C PHE A 61 5.93 -5.96 -0.82
N PRO A 62 6.22 -7.27 -0.73
CA PRO A 62 7.52 -7.77 -0.27
C PRO A 62 8.64 -7.32 -1.21
N GLY A 63 9.78 -6.91 -0.66
CA GLY A 63 10.93 -6.43 -1.44
C GLY A 63 10.78 -5.03 -2.02
N LEU A 64 9.56 -4.48 -2.10
CA LEU A 64 9.33 -3.10 -2.47
C LEU A 64 9.70 -2.18 -1.30
N SER A 65 10.90 -1.62 -1.36
CA SER A 65 11.54 -0.89 -0.25
C SER A 65 12.39 0.27 -0.77
N TYR A 66 13.06 0.96 0.14
CA TYR A 66 13.98 2.05 -0.14
C TYR A 66 15.01 1.64 -1.20
N GLY A 67 15.01 2.37 -2.32
CA GLY A 67 15.99 2.21 -3.41
C GLY A 67 15.40 1.57 -4.66
N CYS A 68 14.16 1.08 -4.59
CA CYS A 68 13.43 0.59 -5.74
C CYS A 68 12.67 1.74 -6.42
N SER A 69 12.93 2.01 -7.70
CA SER A 69 12.21 3.06 -8.45
C SER A 69 10.72 2.76 -8.63
N VAL A 70 10.31 1.50 -8.48
CA VAL A 70 8.90 1.11 -8.48
C VAL A 70 8.15 1.68 -7.27
N LEU A 71 8.85 1.93 -6.16
CA LEU A 71 8.25 2.55 -4.97
C LEU A 71 7.79 3.97 -5.27
N ASP A 72 8.59 4.75 -6.02
CA ASP A 72 8.25 6.10 -6.43
C ASP A 72 6.96 6.13 -7.27
N GLU A 73 6.82 5.18 -8.19
CA GLU A 73 5.63 5.06 -9.05
C GLU A 73 4.39 4.67 -8.24
N LEU A 74 4.52 3.75 -7.27
CA LEU A 74 3.42 3.40 -6.37
C LEU A 74 2.98 4.60 -5.52
N LEU A 75 3.93 5.38 -4.97
CA LEU A 75 3.63 6.57 -4.19
C LEU A 75 2.94 7.64 -5.04
N ARG A 76 3.36 7.82 -6.29
CA ARG A 76 2.72 8.75 -7.25
C ARG A 76 1.30 8.33 -7.60
N GLU A 77 1.07 7.04 -7.83
CA GLU A 77 -0.26 6.49 -8.11
C GLU A 77 -1.20 6.68 -6.91
N LEU A 78 -0.67 6.51 -5.70
CA LEU A 78 -1.39 6.77 -4.45
C LEU A 78 -1.61 8.27 -4.17
N GLY A 79 -0.98 9.16 -4.95
CA GLY A 79 -1.04 10.61 -4.74
C GLY A 79 -0.28 11.10 -3.52
N VAL A 80 0.66 10.29 -3.00
CA VAL A 80 1.51 10.70 -1.89
C VAL A 80 2.50 11.76 -2.37
N VAL A 81 2.54 12.89 -1.68
CA VAL A 81 3.60 13.89 -1.88
C VAL A 81 4.80 13.46 -1.05
N PHE A 82 5.91 13.15 -1.71
CA PHE A 82 7.15 12.76 -1.07
C PHE A 82 8.35 13.48 -1.69
N ASN A 83 9.43 13.62 -0.92
CA ASN A 83 10.71 14.07 -1.46
C ASN A 83 11.57 12.84 -1.78
N PRO A 84 11.93 12.57 -3.05
CA PRO A 84 12.69 11.38 -3.42
C PRO A 84 14.05 11.31 -2.70
N GLN A 85 14.71 12.46 -2.47
CA GLN A 85 16.00 12.51 -1.78
C GLN A 85 15.93 12.00 -0.34
N THR A 86 14.81 12.25 0.34
CA THR A 86 14.62 11.76 1.71
C THR A 86 13.95 10.41 1.74
N LEU A 87 13.13 10.03 0.75
CA LEU A 87 12.43 8.75 0.68
C LEU A 87 13.40 7.57 0.73
N HIS A 88 14.44 7.57 -0.12
CA HIS A 88 15.40 6.46 -0.22
C HIS A 88 16.39 6.37 0.95
N ASN A 89 16.34 7.29 1.92
CA ASN A 89 17.19 7.21 3.10
C ASN A 89 16.49 6.38 4.22
N PRO A 90 16.90 5.12 4.46
CA PRO A 90 16.32 4.27 5.50
C PRO A 90 16.69 4.69 6.93
N ASN A 91 17.57 5.68 7.09
CA ASN A 91 17.99 6.22 8.39
C ASN A 91 17.31 7.55 8.72
N SER A 92 16.37 8.02 7.88
CA SER A 92 15.60 9.24 8.17
C SER A 92 14.64 9.09 9.35
N THR A 93 14.32 7.86 9.78
CA THR A 93 13.55 7.59 10.99
C THR A 93 14.30 6.60 11.88
N PRO A 94 14.27 6.75 13.22
CA PRO A 94 14.97 5.87 14.15
C PRO A 94 14.51 4.40 14.06
N SER A 95 13.28 4.16 13.63
CA SER A 95 12.71 2.82 13.43
C SER A 95 12.91 2.27 12.01
N GLY A 96 13.50 3.03 11.07
CA GLY A 96 13.65 2.62 9.67
C GLY A 96 12.34 2.40 8.91
N THR A 97 11.23 2.87 9.49
CA THR A 97 9.86 2.78 8.98
C THR A 97 9.40 4.18 8.63
N LYS A 98 8.85 4.38 7.43
CA LYS A 98 8.19 5.62 7.01
C LYS A 98 6.72 5.38 6.80
N GLU A 99 5.93 6.27 7.37
CA GLU A 99 4.49 6.20 7.32
C GLU A 99 3.97 7.43 6.60
N PHE A 100 3.07 7.21 5.65
CA PHE A 100 2.45 8.24 4.83
C PHE A 100 0.94 8.13 4.98
N ASP A 101 0.30 9.20 5.44
CA ASP A 101 -1.14 9.30 5.44
C ASP A 101 -1.64 9.48 3.99
N LEU A 102 -2.55 8.61 3.59
CA LEU A 102 -3.18 8.66 2.27
C LEU A 102 -4.42 9.56 2.38
N THR A 103 -4.32 10.76 1.83
CA THR A 103 -5.46 11.68 1.75
C THR A 103 -6.20 11.46 0.44
N ALA A 104 -7.49 11.11 0.55
CA ALA A 104 -8.62 11.28 -0.35
C ALA A 104 -8.52 11.14 -1.89
N ARG A 105 -7.38 10.87 -2.53
CA ARG A 105 -7.36 10.60 -3.99
C ARG A 105 -8.19 9.36 -4.34
N TRP A 106 -8.35 8.46 -3.36
CA TRP A 106 -9.23 7.30 -3.39
C TRP A 106 -10.49 7.48 -2.51
N THR A 107 -11.03 8.69 -2.35
CA THR A 107 -12.32 8.86 -1.65
C THR A 107 -13.47 8.31 -2.47
N TRP A 108 -14.16 7.33 -1.89
CA TRP A 108 -15.63 7.08 -1.88
C TRP A 108 -16.39 7.19 -3.21
N GLY A 109 -15.71 7.16 -4.35
CA GLY A 109 -16.30 7.32 -5.69
C GLY A 109 -15.57 6.53 -6.78
N HIS A 110 -14.55 5.73 -6.42
CA HIS A 110 -14.12 4.61 -7.26
C HIS A 110 -15.03 3.38 -7.05
N ASP A 111 -16.18 3.60 -6.40
CA ASP A 111 -17.33 2.70 -6.41
C ASP A 111 -17.82 2.59 -7.85
N ARG A 112 -17.52 1.44 -8.43
CA ARG A 112 -18.12 0.81 -9.60
C ARG A 112 -19.32 1.60 -10.16
N VAL A 113 -19.11 2.32 -11.28
CA VAL A 113 -20.21 2.46 -12.25
C VAL A 113 -20.57 1.05 -12.70
N MET A 114 -21.72 0.56 -12.23
CA MET A 114 -22.50 -0.49 -12.89
C MET A 114 -23.08 0.06 -14.19
#